data_AF-Z5X2F3-F1
#
_entry.id   AF-Z5X2F3-F1
#
_cell.length_a   1.000
_cell.length_b   1.000
_cell.length_c   1.000
_cell.angle_alpha   90.00
_cell.angle_beta   90.00
_cell.angle_gamma   90.00
#
_symmetry.space_group_name_H-M   'P 1'
#
loop_
_entity.id
_entity.type
_entity.pdbx_description
1 polymer ?
#
loop_
_entity_poly.entity_id
_entity_poly.type
_entity_poly.pdbx_seq_one_letter_code
_entity_poly.pdbx_strand_id
1 'polypeptide(L)' 'MSITIATVVVVVVVAIIVAIIGFYLLAAFIVRTTGETTGIADIGRAAAAIIAAVHRPRQ' A
#
# COMPACT_ATOMS: atom_id res chain seq x y z
N MET A 1 23.25 -14.23 11.09
CA MET A 1 22.53 -12.99 11.50
C MET A 1 22.41 -11.98 10.36
N SER A 2 23.49 -11.64 9.65
CA SER A 2 23.46 -10.66 8.55
C SER A 2 22.63 -11.10 7.33
N ILE A 3 22.67 -12.39 6.95
CA ILE A 3 21.88 -12.93 5.83
C ILE A 3 20.37 -12.80 6.10
N THR A 4 19.93 -13.13 7.33
CA THR A 4 18.51 -13.04 7.74
C THR A 4 17.98 -11.61 7.62
N ILE A 5 18.75 -10.62 8.06
CA ILE A 5 18.36 -9.19 7.96
C ILE A 5 18.20 -8.79 6.49
N ALA A 6 19.14 -9.16 5.62
CA ALA A 6 19.06 -8.86 4.20
C ALA A 6 17.79 -9.45 3.55
N THR A 7 17.45 -10.71 3.88
CA THR A 7 16.23 -11.34 3.36
C THR A 7 14.96 -10.62 3.84
N VAL A 8 14.88 -10.25 5.12
CA VAL A 8 13.72 -9.51 5.65
C VAL A 8 13.55 -8.17 4.96
N VAL A 9 14.64 -7.42 4.75
CA VAL A 9 14.60 -6.13 4.05
C VAL A 9 14.09 -6.30 2.62
N VAL A 10 14.60 -7.29 1.88
CA VAL A 10 14.15 -7.57 0.51
C VAL A 10 12.65 -7.87 0.47
N VAL A 11 12.15 -8.72 1.37
CA VAL A 11 10.72 -9.05 1.43
C VAL A 11 9.86 -7.82 1.70
N VAL A 12 10.28 -6.97 2.64
CA VAL A 12 9.56 -5.73 2.97
C VAL A 12 9.54 -4.77 1.78
N VAL A 13 10.68 -4.58 1.12
CA VAL A 13 10.78 -3.70 -0.06
C VAL A 13 9.90 -4.21 -1.20
N VAL A 14 9.92 -5.51 -1.49
CA VAL A 14 9.06 -6.12 -2.52
C VAL A 14 7.59 -5.93 -2.18
N ALA A 15 7.18 -6.14 -0.92
CA ALA A 15 5.81 -5.94 -0.49
C ALA A 15 5.34 -4.48 -0.68
N ILE A 16 6.20 -3.49 -0.36
CA ILE A 16 5.91 -2.07 -0.58
C ILE A 16 5.73 -1.76 -2.07
N ILE A 17 6.64 -2.26 -2.92
CA ILE A 17 6.56 -2.05 -4.37
C ILE A 17 5.26 -2.62 -4.94
N VAL A 18 4.91 -3.86 -4.57
CA VAL A 18 3.67 -4.51 -5.03
C VAL A 18 2.43 -3.74 -4.57
N ALA A 19 2.41 -3.25 -3.33
CA ALA A 19 1.30 -2.45 -2.82
C ALA A 19 1.14 -1.13 -3.59
N ILE A 20 2.24 -0.44 -3.89
CA ILE A 20 2.23 0.80 -4.68
C ILE A 20 1.70 0.54 -6.09
N ILE A 21 2.22 -0.49 -6.77
CA ILE A 21 1.79 -0.86 -8.12
C ILE A 21 0.30 -1.23 -8.12
N GLY A 22 -0.13 -2.06 -7.17
CA GLY A 22 -1.54 -2.47 -7.04
C GLY A 22 -2.48 -1.27 -6.85
N PHE A 23 -2.08 -0.28 -6.04
CA PHE A 23 -2.86 0.94 -5.84
C PHE A 23 -3.02 1.75 -7.14
N TYR A 24 -1.93 1.95 -7.89
CA TYR A 24 -2.00 2.68 -9.16
C TYR A 24 -2.77 1.93 -10.24
N LEU A 25 -2.67 0.60 -10.29
CA LEU A 25 -3.47 -0.21 -11.20
C LEU A 25 -4.96 -0.12 -10.87
N LEU A 26 -5.32 -0.14 -9.58
CA LEU A 26 -6.70 0.07 -9.14
C LEU A 26 -7.21 1.46 -9.52
N ALA A 27 -6.41 2.49 -9.26
CA ALA A 27 -6.73 3.87 -9.66
C ALA A 27 -6.95 3.97 -11.18
N ALA A 28 -6.05 3.41 -11.97
CA ALA A 28 -6.18 3.38 -13.43
C ALA A 28 -7.42 2.61 -13.90
N PHE A 29 -7.76 1.49 -13.25
CA PHE A 29 -8.97 0.72 -13.54
C PHE A 29 -10.24 1.52 -13.24
N ILE A 30 -10.30 2.21 -12.10
CA ILE A 30 -11.43 3.07 -11.72
C ILE A 30 -11.60 4.19 -12.75
N VAL A 31 -10.52 4.92 -13.07
CA VAL A 31 -10.56 6.01 -14.06
C VAL A 31 -10.99 5.48 -15.43
N ARG A 32 -10.45 4.34 -15.87
CA ARG A 32 -10.83 3.72 -17.14
C ARG A 32 -12.31 3.35 -17.19
N THR A 33 -12.88 2.89 -16.08
CA THR A 33 -14.25 2.35 -16.04
C THR A 33 -15.29 3.44 -15.81
N THR A 34 -14.95 4.45 -15.01
CA THR A 34 -15.89 5.49 -14.57
C THR A 34 -15.67 6.84 -15.22
N GLY A 35 -14.47 7.09 -15.78
CA GLY A 35 -14.05 8.41 -16.25
C GLY A 35 -13.67 9.38 -15.12
N GLU A 36 -13.85 8.98 -13.86
CA GLU A 36 -13.72 9.85 -12.69
C GLU A 36 -12.47 9.51 -11.87
N THR A 37 -11.86 10.53 -11.26
CA THR A 37 -10.77 10.36 -10.27
C THR A 37 -11.26 10.51 -8.82
N THR A 38 -12.56 10.77 -8.67
CA THR A 38 -13.22 11.00 -7.39
C THR A 38 -13.07 9.78 -6.46
N GLY A 39 -12.65 10.03 -5.22
CA GLY A 39 -12.50 8.98 -4.19
C GLY A 39 -11.17 8.21 -4.19
N ILE A 40 -10.31 8.34 -5.21
CA ILE A 40 -8.99 7.65 -5.23
C ILE A 40 -8.10 8.11 -4.07
N ALA A 41 -8.09 9.41 -3.79
CA ALA A 41 -7.37 9.98 -2.66
C ALA A 41 -7.93 9.49 -1.31
N ASP A 42 -9.25 9.31 -1.21
CA ASP A 42 -9.89 8.83 0.01
C ASP A 42 -9.60 7.34 0.26
N ILE A 43 -9.50 6.53 -0.80
CA ILE A 43 -9.01 5.14 -0.70
C ILE A 43 -7.58 5.10 -0.15
N GLY A 44 -6.69 5.95 -0.69
CA GLY A 44 -5.31 6.05 -0.18
C GLY A 44 -5.26 6.48 1.28
N ARG A 45 -6.11 7.44 1.69
CA ARG A 45 -6.20 7.93 3.07
C ARG A 45 -6.74 6.83 4.01
N ALA A 46 -7.73 6.05 3.58
CA ALA A 46 -8.26 4.92 4.34
C ALA A 46 -7.22 3.82 4.54
N ALA A 47 -6.45 3.48 3.49
CA ALA A 47 -5.36 2.52 3.59
C ALA A 47 -4.28 2.98 4.59
N ALA A 48 -3.90 4.26 4.57
CA ALA A 48 -2.96 4.83 5.53
C ALA A 48 -3.48 4.74 6.98
N ALA A 49 -4.78 4.97 7.20
CA ALA A 49 -5.40 4.84 8.51
C ALA A 49 -5.36 3.39 9.03
N ILE A 50 -5.60 2.39 8.17
CA ILE A 50 -5.50 0.97 8.52
C ILE A 50 -4.05 0.64 8.92
N ILE A 51 -3.07 1.06 8.12
CA ILE A 51 -1.65 0.84 8.42
C ILE A 51 -1.29 1.46 9.77
N ALA A 52 -1.70 2.71 10.02
CA ALA A 52 -1.47 3.38 11.29
C ALA A 52 -2.12 2.66 12.48
N ALA A 53 -3.32 2.10 12.29
CA ALA A 53 -4.02 1.33 13.33
C ALA A 53 -3.31 0.00 13.64
N VAL A 54 -2.78 -0.69 12.63
CA VAL A 54 -2.03 -1.94 12.78
C VAL A 54 -0.64 -1.70 13.38
N HIS A 55 -0.05 -0.52 13.13
CA HIS A 55 1.28 -0.16 13.63
C HIS A 55 1.25 0.42 15.06
N ARG A 56 0.08 0.78 15.61
CA ARG A 56 -0.02 1.18 17.01
C ARG A 56 0.16 -0.05 17.91
N PRO A 57 1.17 -0.07 18.81
CA PRO A 57 1.17 -1.05 19.89
C PRO A 57 -0.08 -0.82 20.74
N ARG A 58 -0.80 -1.91 21.05
CA ARG A 58 -1.90 -1.88 22.03
C ARG A 58 -1.30 -1.42 23.36
N GLN A 59 -1.50 -0.15 23.71
CA GLN A 59 -1.33 0.34 25.08
C GLN A 59 -2.56 -0.04 25.88
#